data_AF-A0A1T4P9Q2-F1
#
_entry.id   AF-A0A1T4P9Q2-F1
#
_cell.length_a   1.000
_cell.length_b   1.000
_cell.length_c   1.000
_cell.angle_alpha   90.00
_cell.angle_beta   90.00
_cell.angle_gamma   90.00
#
_symmetry.space_group_name_H-M   'P 1'
#
loop_
_entity.id
_entity.type
_entity.pdbx_description
1 polymer ?
#
loop_
_entity_poly.entity_id
_entity_poly.type
_entity_poly.pdbx_seq_one_letter_code
_entity_poly.pdbx_strand_id
1 'polypeptide(L)'
;MLEKIAVHLRILAGASHDLRDLASSNVSPIASAATAFGLILASALIGMYLRSRLPDHHLNGDSKDVIKLATALIATMSALVLALLFSATRTSFEHNSASVSRMTADVVELDQLLDEYGPEAKSVRAALRSEIEPLIDSIWKDDAEARGVKPTSKPHSETTLYLIRGLTPKNGVQSSIQARALQVSTDLSQTYMSLFAQPADSISATFMIVLVIWLMFIFGVFSMSSAPNATLGIVLFVCILSASAALYLIMELGLPFGGLMQVSNEGLRNALH
;
A
#
# COMPACT_ATOMS: atom_id res chain seq x y z
N MET A 1 33.18 -21.35 -20.34
CA MET A 1 32.90 -19.89 -20.36
C MET A 1 31.43 -19.62 -20.70
N LEU A 2 30.90 -20.23 -21.76
CA LEU A 2 29.49 -20.15 -22.17
C LEU A 2 28.48 -20.58 -21.09
N GLU A 3 28.78 -21.63 -20.32
CA GLU A 3 27.90 -22.14 -19.26
C GLU A 3 27.71 -21.14 -18.09
N LYS A 4 28.77 -20.38 -17.75
CA LYS A 4 28.70 -19.32 -16.73
C LYS A 4 27.89 -18.12 -17.20
N ILE A 5 27.96 -17.80 -18.49
CA ILE A 5 27.17 -16.71 -19.10
C ILE A 5 25.69 -17.11 -19.14
N ALA A 6 25.39 -18.36 -19.49
CA ALA A 6 24.02 -18.88 -19.50
C ALA A 6 23.37 -18.87 -18.10
N VAL A 7 24.13 -19.18 -17.05
CA VAL A 7 23.65 -19.10 -15.66
C VAL A 7 23.37 -17.64 -15.27
N HIS A 8 24.27 -16.70 -15.57
CA HIS A 8 24.03 -15.28 -15.31
C HIS A 8 22.83 -14.72 -16.08
N LEU A 9 22.62 -15.15 -17.33
CA LEU A 9 21.47 -14.75 -18.14
C LEU A 9 20.15 -15.29 -17.58
N ARG A 10 20.15 -16.52 -17.05
CA ARG A 10 18.99 -17.13 -16.40
C ARG A 10 18.63 -16.45 -15.08
N ILE A 11 19.63 -16.05 -14.29
CA ILE A 11 19.43 -15.32 -13.03
C ILE A 11 18.87 -13.91 -13.33
N LEU A 12 19.39 -13.23 -14.35
CA LEU A 12 18.86 -11.93 -14.79
C LEU A 12 17.43 -12.03 -15.34
N ALA A 13 17.13 -13.09 -16.09
CA ALA A 13 15.78 -13.35 -16.60
C ALA A 13 14.79 -13.68 -15.45
N GLY A 14 15.19 -14.50 -14.47
CA GLY A 14 14.39 -14.80 -13.29
C GLY A 14 14.12 -13.56 -12.44
N ALA A 15 15.16 -12.76 -12.16
CA ALA A 15 15.02 -11.49 -11.46
C ALA A 15 14.10 -10.51 -12.23
N SER A 16 14.11 -10.51 -13.56
CA SER A 16 13.19 -9.66 -14.34
C SER A 16 11.72 -10.07 -14.20
N HIS A 17 11.46 -11.36 -14.01
CA HIS A 17 10.12 -11.90 -13.77
C HIS A 17 9.66 -11.58 -12.34
N ASP A 18 10.50 -11.84 -11.35
CA ASP A 18 10.25 -11.55 -9.94
C ASP A 18 10.06 -10.05 -9.67
N LEU A 19 10.82 -9.18 -10.35
CA LEU A 19 10.66 -7.73 -10.29
C LEU A 19 9.36 -7.26 -10.96
N ARG A 20 8.87 -7.97 -11.98
CA ARG A 20 7.55 -7.70 -12.58
C ARG A 20 6.42 -8.12 -11.67
N ASP A 21 6.58 -9.24 -10.97
CA ASP A 21 5.62 -9.70 -9.96
C ASP A 21 5.53 -8.73 -8.79
N LEU A 22 6.67 -8.16 -8.36
CA LEU A 22 6.75 -7.03 -7.40
C LEU A 22 5.96 -5.78 -7.83
N ALA A 23 5.81 -5.54 -9.15
CA ALA A 23 5.01 -4.43 -9.69
C ALA A 23 3.54 -4.81 -9.97
N SER A 24 3.17 -6.08 -9.88
CA SER A 24 1.78 -6.49 -10.06
C SER A 24 0.99 -6.17 -8.78
N SER A 25 -0.06 -5.34 -8.89
CA SER A 25 -0.87 -4.89 -7.74
C SER A 25 -1.72 -5.98 -7.07
N ASN A 26 -1.51 -7.25 -7.44
CA ASN A 26 -2.30 -8.41 -6.98
C ASN A 26 -1.53 -9.36 -6.07
N VAL A 27 -0.24 -9.12 -5.79
CA VAL A 27 0.54 -9.95 -4.87
C VAL A 27 0.52 -9.39 -3.46
N SER A 28 0.34 -10.28 -2.47
CA SER A 28 0.40 -9.93 -1.04
C SER A 28 1.72 -9.24 -0.68
N PRO A 29 1.72 -8.19 0.18
CA PRO A 29 2.94 -7.51 0.65
C PRO A 29 4.01 -8.42 1.22
N ILE A 30 3.57 -9.52 1.84
CA ILE A 30 4.46 -10.52 2.42
C ILE A 30 5.21 -11.26 1.31
N ALA A 31 4.52 -11.58 0.21
CA ALA A 31 5.11 -12.26 -0.93
C ALA A 31 6.14 -11.37 -1.63
N SER A 32 5.80 -10.11 -1.90
CA SER A 32 6.73 -9.15 -2.49
C SER A 32 7.95 -8.89 -1.60
N ALA A 33 7.76 -8.75 -0.28
CA ALA A 33 8.87 -8.57 0.66
C ALA A 33 9.78 -9.81 0.71
N ALA A 34 9.20 -11.01 0.68
CA ALA A 34 9.94 -12.27 0.63
C ALA A 34 10.74 -12.41 -0.68
N THR A 35 10.15 -12.02 -1.82
CA THR A 35 10.85 -11.99 -3.11
C THR A 35 12.01 -11.00 -3.08
N ALA A 36 11.81 -9.77 -2.60
CA ALA A 36 12.87 -8.79 -2.46
C ALA A 36 14.00 -9.28 -1.54
N PHE A 37 13.65 -9.89 -0.40
CA PHE A 37 14.61 -10.54 0.50
C PHE A 37 15.42 -11.62 -0.22
N GLY A 38 14.76 -12.51 -0.95
CA GLY A 38 15.40 -13.57 -1.73
C GLY A 38 16.36 -13.04 -2.79
N LEU A 39 15.96 -11.99 -3.52
CA LEU A 39 16.78 -11.35 -4.54
C LEU A 39 18.04 -10.67 -3.95
N ILE A 40 17.88 -9.93 -2.85
CA ILE A 40 19.01 -9.26 -2.18
C ILE A 40 19.95 -10.31 -1.55
N LEU A 41 19.41 -11.37 -0.96
CA LEU A 41 20.21 -12.47 -0.41
C LEU A 41 20.97 -13.21 -1.52
N ALA A 42 20.31 -13.47 -2.66
CA ALA A 42 20.95 -14.07 -3.82
C ALA A 42 22.08 -13.21 -4.36
N SER A 43 21.90 -11.88 -4.46
CA SER A 43 22.97 -10.98 -4.92
C SER A 43 24.17 -10.97 -3.96
N ALA A 44 23.91 -11.00 -2.64
CA ALA A 44 24.97 -11.11 -1.63
C ALA A 44 25.72 -12.45 -1.74
N LEU A 45 25.03 -13.58 -1.95
CA LEU A 45 25.65 -14.88 -2.16
C LEU A 45 26.47 -14.92 -3.45
N ILE A 46 25.95 -14.34 -4.54
CA ILE A 46 26.67 -14.19 -5.81
C ILE A 46 27.94 -13.37 -5.61
N GLY A 47 27.89 -12.26 -4.86
CA GLY A 47 29.06 -11.46 -4.52
C GLY A 47 30.13 -12.24 -3.76
N MET A 48 29.71 -13.06 -2.79
CA MET A 48 30.58 -13.96 -2.01
C MET A 48 31.22 -15.02 -2.91
N TYR A 49 30.45 -15.60 -3.82
CA TYR A 49 30.94 -16.58 -4.79
C TYR A 49 31.90 -15.96 -5.81
N LEU A 50 31.60 -14.77 -6.35
CA LEU A 50 32.49 -14.04 -7.24
C LEU A 50 33.82 -13.75 -6.54
N ARG A 51 33.78 -13.33 -5.27
CA ARG A 51 35.00 -13.11 -4.47
C ARG A 51 35.85 -14.37 -4.33
N SER A 52 35.23 -15.55 -4.14
CA SER A 52 35.97 -16.82 -4.07
C SER A 52 36.64 -17.24 -5.39
N ARG A 53 36.18 -16.68 -6.53
CA ARG A 53 36.65 -17.02 -7.89
C ARG A 53 37.54 -15.95 -8.52
N LEU A 54 37.63 -14.73 -7.96
CA LEU A 54 38.45 -13.64 -8.49
C LEU A 54 39.87 -13.68 -7.89
N PRO A 55 40.93 -13.76 -8.73
CA PRO A 55 42.31 -13.60 -8.28
C PRO A 55 42.56 -12.22 -7.66
N ASP A 56 43.40 -12.15 -6.63
CA ASP A 56 43.67 -10.95 -5.81
C ASP A 56 44.18 -9.72 -6.59
N HIS A 57 44.59 -9.88 -7.85
CA HIS A 57 45.22 -8.84 -8.66
C HIS A 57 44.25 -7.77 -9.21
N HIS A 58 42.94 -8.03 -9.30
CA HIS A 58 41.93 -7.03 -9.70
C HIS A 58 41.24 -6.32 -8.52
N LEU A 59 41.59 -6.69 -7.28
CA LEU A 59 40.95 -6.21 -6.04
C LEU A 59 41.93 -5.45 -5.13
N ASN A 60 43.12 -5.11 -5.64
CA ASN A 60 44.11 -4.25 -4.99
C ASN A 60 44.19 -2.87 -5.67
N GLY A 61 44.28 -1.80 -4.87
CA GLY A 61 44.50 -0.42 -5.33
C GLY A 61 43.23 0.44 -5.54
N ASP A 62 43.40 1.55 -6.26
CA ASP A 62 42.44 2.65 -6.50
C ASP A 62 41.04 2.21 -6.95
N SER A 63 40.93 1.11 -7.71
CA SER A 63 39.63 0.61 -8.19
C SER A 63 38.70 0.19 -7.05
N LYS A 64 39.22 -0.34 -5.94
CA LYS A 64 38.40 -0.71 -4.78
C LYS A 64 37.80 0.52 -4.11
N ASP A 65 38.56 1.61 -4.03
CA ASP A 65 38.11 2.84 -3.39
C ASP A 65 37.13 3.61 -4.29
N VAL A 66 37.30 3.57 -5.61
CA VAL A 66 36.29 4.07 -6.56
C VAL A 66 34.98 3.29 -6.44
N ILE A 67 35.03 1.95 -6.34
CA ILE A 67 33.82 1.11 -6.16
C ILE A 67 33.12 1.43 -4.83
N LYS A 68 33.88 1.61 -3.74
CA LYS A 68 33.30 2.01 -2.44
C LYS A 68 32.66 3.39 -2.52
N LEU A 69 33.30 4.37 -3.16
CA LEU A 69 32.75 5.71 -3.35
C LEU A 69 31.46 5.67 -4.17
N ALA A 70 31.43 4.92 -5.27
CA ALA A 70 30.22 4.72 -6.07
C ALA A 70 29.11 4.02 -5.28
N THR A 71 29.46 3.03 -4.46
CA THR A 71 28.49 2.32 -3.59
C THR A 71 27.93 3.26 -2.51
N ALA A 72 28.77 4.12 -1.93
CA ALA A 72 28.33 5.12 -0.97
C ALA A 72 27.36 6.12 -1.60
N LEU A 73 27.61 6.56 -2.85
CA LEU A 73 26.70 7.43 -3.59
C LEU A 73 25.36 6.75 -3.88
N ILE A 74 25.37 5.48 -4.30
CA ILE A 74 24.13 4.73 -4.54
C ILE A 74 23.38 4.52 -3.21
N ALA A 75 24.08 4.28 -2.11
CA ALA A 75 23.49 4.13 -0.79
C ALA A 75 22.78 5.42 -0.32
N THR A 76 23.37 6.60 -0.52
CA THR A 76 22.71 7.86 -0.16
C THR A 76 21.49 8.13 -1.00
N MET A 77 21.54 7.87 -2.32
CA MET A 77 20.37 7.98 -3.18
C MET A 77 19.27 6.99 -2.79
N SER A 78 19.65 5.74 -2.46
CA SER A 78 18.71 4.71 -1.98
C SER A 78 18.02 5.13 -0.69
N ALA A 79 18.78 5.68 0.26
CA ALA A 79 18.23 6.16 1.53
C ALA A 79 17.21 7.30 1.32
N LEU A 80 17.51 8.24 0.41
CA LEU A 80 16.58 9.32 0.05
C LEU A 80 15.31 8.78 -0.61
N VAL A 81 15.44 7.89 -1.58
CA VAL A 81 14.27 7.29 -2.26
C VAL A 81 13.42 6.49 -1.28
N LEU A 82 14.04 5.67 -0.43
CA LEU A 82 13.34 4.92 0.62
C LEU A 82 12.56 5.85 1.56
N ALA A 83 13.18 6.96 2.01
CA ALA A 83 12.53 7.93 2.88
C ALA A 83 11.36 8.65 2.18
N LEU A 84 11.52 9.02 0.91
CA LEU A 84 10.46 9.66 0.12
C LEU A 84 9.29 8.71 -0.12
N LEU A 85 9.56 7.44 -0.44
CA LEU A 85 8.54 6.42 -0.59
C LEU A 85 7.77 6.20 0.71
N PHE A 86 8.49 6.03 1.82
CA PHE A 86 7.85 5.90 3.13
C PHE A 86 6.97 7.12 3.45
N SER A 87 7.46 8.33 3.20
CA SER A 87 6.69 9.56 3.42
C SER A 87 5.45 9.62 2.53
N ALA A 88 5.58 9.36 1.23
CA ALA A 88 4.48 9.40 0.27
C ALA A 88 3.39 8.38 0.64
N THR A 89 3.80 7.14 0.91
CA THR A 89 2.87 6.09 1.32
C THR A 89 2.18 6.43 2.64
N ARG A 90 2.92 6.92 3.64
CA ARG A 90 2.33 7.36 4.91
C ARG A 90 1.32 8.49 4.71
N THR A 91 1.64 9.50 3.90
CA THR A 91 0.72 10.60 3.59
C THR A 91 -0.55 10.08 2.90
N SER A 92 -0.42 9.13 1.98
CA SER A 92 -1.57 8.46 1.34
C SER A 92 -2.43 7.71 2.37
N PHE A 93 -1.80 6.96 3.27
CA PHE A 93 -2.50 6.27 4.36
C PHE A 93 -3.27 7.24 5.26
N GLU A 94 -2.62 8.32 5.71
CA GLU A 94 -3.25 9.36 6.54
C GLU A 94 -4.41 10.06 5.81
N HIS A 95 -4.28 10.32 4.50
CA HIS A 95 -5.35 10.88 3.67
C HIS A 95 -6.58 9.95 3.57
N ASN A 96 -6.35 8.66 3.38
CA ASN A 96 -7.43 7.66 3.32
C ASN A 96 -8.10 7.49 4.70
N SER A 97 -7.32 7.46 5.77
CA SER A 97 -7.85 7.44 7.14
C SER A 97 -8.69 8.69 7.45
N ALA A 98 -8.23 9.87 7.03
CA ALA A 98 -8.99 11.12 7.20
C ALA A 98 -10.29 11.12 6.39
N SER A 99 -10.28 10.57 5.18
CA SER A 99 -11.47 10.40 4.34
C SER A 99 -12.50 9.48 5.00
N VAL A 100 -12.09 8.34 5.57
CA VAL A 100 -12.97 7.44 6.33
C VAL A 100 -13.55 8.12 7.58
N SER A 101 -12.72 8.87 8.31
CA SER A 101 -13.19 9.64 9.48
C SER A 101 -14.20 10.72 9.08
N ARG A 102 -14.00 11.39 7.94
CA ARG A 102 -14.96 12.38 7.41
C ARG A 102 -16.27 11.71 7.03
N MET A 103 -16.23 10.59 6.29
CA MET A 103 -17.42 9.84 5.95
C MET A 103 -18.20 9.39 7.19
N THR A 104 -17.49 8.99 8.26
CA THR A 104 -18.12 8.65 9.55
C THR A 104 -18.88 9.84 10.12
N ALA A 105 -18.26 11.02 10.12
CA ALA A 105 -18.90 12.25 10.60
C ALA A 105 -20.11 12.64 9.74
N ASP A 106 -20.00 12.55 8.41
CA ASP A 106 -21.09 12.85 7.46
C ASP A 106 -22.29 11.90 7.66
N VAL A 107 -22.03 10.62 7.93
CA VAL A 107 -23.08 9.63 8.23
C VAL A 107 -23.79 9.95 9.54
N VAL A 108 -23.05 10.31 10.60
CA VAL A 108 -23.64 10.70 11.90
C VAL A 108 -24.44 11.99 11.76
N GLU A 109 -23.92 12.99 11.06
CA GLU A 109 -24.62 14.24 10.79
C GLU A 109 -25.91 13.99 10.01
N LEU A 110 -25.86 13.13 8.98
CA LEU A 110 -27.04 12.78 8.21
C LEU A 110 -28.10 12.09 9.06
N ASP A 111 -27.70 11.18 9.95
CA ASP A 111 -28.64 10.55 10.88
C ASP A 111 -29.27 11.55 11.84
N GLN A 112 -28.50 12.50 12.38
CA GLN A 112 -29.03 13.57 13.24
C GLN A 112 -30.03 14.47 12.51
N LEU A 113 -29.72 14.88 11.28
CA LEU A 113 -30.62 15.67 10.43
C LEU A 113 -31.92 14.92 10.12
N LEU A 114 -31.84 13.61 9.89
CA LEU A 114 -33.02 12.76 9.69
C LEU A 114 -33.83 12.58 10.99
N ASP A 115 -33.21 12.65 12.17
CA ASP A 115 -33.94 12.68 13.46
C ASP A 115 -34.79 13.94 13.57
N GLU A 116 -34.14 15.08 13.30
CA GLU A 116 -34.72 16.41 13.44
C GLU A 116 -35.84 16.65 12.42
N TYR A 117 -35.77 16.01 11.25
CA TYR A 117 -36.84 16.02 10.26
C TYR A 117 -38.15 15.38 10.77
N GLY A 118 -38.03 14.37 11.65
CA GLY A 118 -39.15 13.71 12.31
C GLY A 118 -39.60 12.38 11.68
N PRO A 119 -40.83 11.91 11.95
CA PRO A 119 -41.23 10.53 11.69
C PRO A 119 -41.28 10.12 10.21
N GLU A 120 -41.36 11.08 9.29
CA GLU A 120 -41.36 10.85 7.84
C GLU A 120 -39.99 10.41 7.31
N ALA A 121 -38.91 10.69 8.04
CA ALA A 121 -37.55 10.30 7.70
C ALA A 121 -37.17 8.88 8.21
N LYS A 122 -38.06 8.18 8.91
CA LYS A 122 -37.77 6.85 9.47
C LYS A 122 -37.39 5.81 8.41
N SER A 123 -38.06 5.81 7.26
CA SER A 123 -37.74 4.92 6.14
C SER A 123 -36.37 5.25 5.52
N VAL A 124 -36.05 6.54 5.41
CA VAL A 124 -34.75 7.04 4.92
C VAL A 124 -33.61 6.63 5.87
N ARG A 125 -33.84 6.74 7.18
CA ARG A 125 -32.88 6.32 8.20
C ARG A 125 -32.66 4.80 8.19
N ALA A 126 -33.71 4.00 7.98
CA ALA A 126 -33.58 2.56 7.82
C ALA A 126 -32.76 2.20 6.57
N ALA A 127 -32.99 2.92 5.46
CA ALA A 127 -32.19 2.77 4.25
C ALA A 127 -30.72 3.12 4.50
N LEU A 128 -30.43 4.26 5.15
CA LEU A 128 -29.07 4.68 5.52
C LEU A 128 -28.34 3.60 6.33
N ARG A 129 -28.97 3.07 7.39
CA ARG A 129 -28.38 1.97 8.19
C ARG A 129 -28.08 0.74 7.36
N SER A 130 -29.01 0.36 6.48
CA SER A 130 -28.82 -0.80 5.61
C SER A 130 -27.79 -0.58 4.49
N GLU A 131 -27.35 0.66 4.23
CA GLU A 131 -26.33 0.98 3.22
C GLU A 131 -24.91 1.00 3.79
N ILE A 132 -24.75 1.14 5.12
CA ILE A 132 -23.42 1.15 5.75
C ILE A 132 -22.71 -0.19 5.59
N GLU A 133 -23.37 -1.32 5.83
CA GLU A 133 -22.74 -2.64 5.71
C GLU A 133 -22.19 -2.91 4.29
N PRO A 134 -22.98 -2.74 3.21
CA PRO A 134 -22.45 -2.86 1.84
C PRO A 134 -21.33 -1.88 1.51
N LEU A 135 -21.36 -0.68 2.09
CA LEU A 135 -20.35 0.35 1.88
C LEU A 135 -19.05 0.04 2.64
N ILE A 136 -19.12 -0.59 3.82
CA ILE A 136 -17.95 -1.13 4.51
C ILE A 136 -17.37 -2.29 3.69
N ASP A 137 -18.20 -3.24 3.25
CA ASP A 137 -17.73 -4.39 2.49
C ASP A 137 -17.11 -4.01 1.12
N SER A 138 -17.53 -2.88 0.53
CA SER A 138 -16.95 -2.39 -0.72
C SER A 138 -15.61 -1.67 -0.55
N ILE A 139 -15.38 -1.02 0.58
CA ILE A 139 -14.11 -0.35 0.92
C ILE A 139 -13.10 -1.39 1.44
N TRP A 140 -13.53 -2.28 2.33
CA TRP A 140 -12.73 -3.35 2.93
C TRP A 140 -12.94 -4.69 2.20
N LYS A 141 -12.64 -4.72 0.89
CA LYS A 141 -12.88 -5.92 0.05
C LYS A 141 -12.19 -7.18 0.57
N ASP A 142 -10.95 -7.08 1.02
CA ASP A 142 -10.19 -8.25 1.52
C ASP A 142 -10.86 -8.89 2.75
N ASP A 143 -11.44 -8.06 3.63
CA ASP A 143 -12.17 -8.50 4.82
C ASP A 143 -13.54 -9.10 4.45
N ALA A 144 -14.23 -8.51 3.47
CA ALA A 144 -15.48 -9.06 2.92
C ALA A 144 -15.26 -10.41 2.22
N GLU A 145 -14.20 -10.54 1.42
CA GLU A 145 -13.80 -11.79 0.77
C GLU A 145 -13.42 -12.87 1.77
N ALA A 146 -12.69 -12.52 2.84
CA ALA A 146 -12.38 -13.43 3.94
C ALA A 146 -13.64 -13.94 4.66
N ARG A 147 -14.69 -13.11 4.75
CA ARG A 147 -16.03 -13.51 5.24
C ARG A 147 -16.88 -14.24 4.21
N GLY A 148 -16.46 -14.32 2.95
CA GLY A 148 -17.24 -14.90 1.85
C GLY A 148 -18.41 -14.04 1.39
N VAL A 149 -18.42 -12.75 1.72
CA VAL A 149 -19.46 -11.79 1.34
C VAL A 149 -19.10 -11.16 0.01
N LYS A 150 -19.98 -11.28 -0.99
CA LYS A 150 -19.82 -10.56 -2.26
C LYS A 150 -20.38 -9.14 -2.11
N PRO A 151 -19.69 -8.09 -2.59
CA PRO A 151 -20.21 -6.74 -2.57
C PRO A 151 -21.55 -6.68 -3.31
N THR A 152 -22.64 -6.42 -2.59
CA THR A 152 -23.96 -6.23 -3.19
C THR A 152 -24.18 -4.76 -3.50
N SER A 153 -24.29 -4.41 -4.78
CA SER A 153 -24.72 -3.06 -5.17
C SER A 153 -26.24 -2.96 -5.05
N LYS A 154 -26.74 -2.03 -4.24
CA LYS A 154 -28.18 -1.75 -4.19
C LYS A 154 -28.66 -1.04 -5.45
N PRO A 155 -29.93 -1.23 -5.85
CA PRO A 155 -30.56 -0.43 -6.89
C PRO A 155 -30.55 1.06 -6.53
N HIS A 156 -30.33 1.93 -7.51
CA HIS A 156 -30.32 3.40 -7.32
C HIS A 156 -31.61 3.95 -6.67
N SER A 157 -32.74 3.26 -6.84
CA SER A 157 -34.04 3.62 -6.27
C SER A 157 -34.13 3.38 -4.75
N GLU A 158 -33.25 2.57 -4.18
CA GLU A 158 -33.18 2.27 -2.75
C GLU A 158 -32.08 3.07 -2.04
N THR A 159 -31.37 3.91 -2.80
CA THR A 159 -30.27 4.71 -2.25
C THR A 159 -30.80 5.79 -1.34
N THR A 160 -30.10 6.03 -0.21
CA THR A 160 -30.47 7.07 0.75
C THR A 160 -30.65 8.42 0.06
N LEU A 161 -29.78 8.77 -0.90
CA LEU A 161 -29.87 10.00 -1.68
C LEU A 161 -31.17 10.10 -2.51
N TYR A 162 -31.64 8.99 -3.08
CA TYR A 162 -32.92 8.95 -3.81
C TYR A 162 -34.10 9.14 -2.85
N LEU A 163 -34.06 8.50 -1.69
CA LEU A 163 -35.12 8.61 -0.68
C LEU A 163 -35.19 10.01 -0.04
N ILE A 164 -34.05 10.67 0.18
CA ILE A 164 -34.02 12.07 0.66
C ILE A 164 -34.67 13.01 -0.38
N ARG A 165 -34.45 12.79 -1.69
CA ARG A 165 -35.12 13.56 -2.75
C ARG A 165 -36.63 13.35 -2.78
N GLY A 166 -37.12 12.19 -2.33
CA GLY A 166 -38.54 11.88 -2.25
C GLY A 166 -39.28 12.48 -1.05
N LEU A 167 -38.56 13.08 -0.08
CA LEU A 167 -39.18 13.73 1.07
C LEU A 167 -39.96 14.98 0.63
N THR A 168 -41.18 15.13 1.16
CA THR A 168 -42.06 16.28 0.86
C THR A 168 -42.08 17.23 2.06
N PRO A 169 -41.24 18.28 2.08
CA PRO A 169 -41.16 19.19 3.22
C PRO A 169 -42.46 19.96 3.40
N LYS A 170 -42.99 19.96 4.63
CA LYS A 170 -44.24 20.68 4.97
C LYS A 170 -43.96 22.09 5.49
N ASN A 171 -42.78 22.32 6.07
CA ASN A 171 -42.39 23.58 6.70
C ASN A 171 -41.03 24.10 6.17
N GLY A 172 -40.76 25.40 6.34
CA GLY A 172 -39.47 26.00 5.95
C GLY A 172 -38.25 25.37 6.63
N VAL A 173 -38.40 24.94 7.90
CA VAL A 173 -37.37 24.21 8.65
C VAL A 173 -37.09 22.83 8.05
N GLN A 174 -38.13 22.10 7.64
CA GLN A 174 -37.97 20.80 6.97
C GLN A 174 -37.30 20.95 5.59
N SER A 175 -37.60 22.04 4.88
CA SER A 175 -36.94 22.35 3.61
C SER A 175 -35.44 22.62 3.80
N SER A 176 -35.03 23.36 4.85
CA SER A 176 -33.61 23.58 5.14
C SER A 176 -32.89 22.30 5.57
N ILE A 177 -33.53 21.44 6.38
CA ILE A 177 -32.96 20.15 6.79
C ILE A 177 -32.79 19.24 5.58
N GLN A 178 -33.78 19.16 4.70
CA GLN A 178 -33.69 18.37 3.46
C GLN A 178 -32.56 18.88 2.55
N ALA A 179 -32.42 20.20 2.38
CA ALA A 179 -31.34 20.78 1.59
C ALA A 179 -29.96 20.42 2.17
N ARG A 180 -29.79 20.50 3.50
CA ARG A 180 -28.55 20.09 4.16
C ARG A 180 -28.28 18.59 4.02
N ALA A 181 -29.30 17.75 4.20
CA ALA A 181 -29.19 16.30 4.04
C ALA A 181 -28.79 15.89 2.60
N LEU A 182 -29.32 16.59 1.59
CA LEU A 182 -28.92 16.39 0.19
C LEU A 182 -27.46 16.78 -0.06
N GLN A 183 -27.00 17.88 0.55
CA GLN A 183 -25.61 18.32 0.44
C GLN A 183 -24.67 17.29 1.07
N VAL A 184 -24.90 16.90 2.33
CA VAL A 184 -24.09 15.90 3.04
C VAL A 184 -24.07 14.56 2.29
N SER A 185 -25.21 14.12 1.75
CA SER A 185 -25.29 12.87 0.99
C SER A 185 -24.50 12.93 -0.35
N THR A 186 -24.45 14.09 -0.98
CA THR A 186 -23.66 14.32 -2.20
C THR A 186 -22.16 14.35 -1.87
N ASP A 187 -21.77 15.04 -0.78
CA ASP A 187 -20.40 15.13 -0.30
C ASP A 187 -19.86 13.74 0.12
N LEU A 188 -20.69 12.93 0.77
CA LEU A 188 -20.39 11.53 1.12
C LEU A 188 -20.15 10.70 -0.15
N SER A 189 -21.02 10.83 -1.15
CA SER A 189 -20.88 10.10 -2.43
C SER A 189 -19.60 10.50 -3.17
N GLN A 190 -19.26 11.79 -3.18
CA GLN A 190 -18.05 12.30 -3.79
C GLN A 190 -16.79 11.81 -3.06
N THR A 191 -16.80 11.83 -1.73
CA THR A 191 -15.70 11.31 -0.90
C THR A 191 -15.51 9.81 -1.14
N TYR A 192 -16.59 9.04 -1.15
CA TYR A 192 -16.57 7.62 -1.49
C TYR A 192 -15.99 7.38 -2.89
N MET A 193 -16.47 8.09 -3.91
CA MET A 193 -15.94 7.97 -5.28
C MET A 193 -14.43 8.27 -5.34
N SER A 194 -13.97 9.26 -4.57
CA SER A 194 -12.56 9.67 -4.54
C SER A 194 -11.63 8.60 -3.97
N LEU A 195 -12.12 7.75 -3.05
CA LEU A 195 -11.36 6.61 -2.52
C LEU A 195 -11.05 5.57 -3.61
N PHE A 196 -11.94 5.39 -4.59
CA PHE A 196 -11.75 4.42 -5.69
C PHE A 196 -11.19 5.05 -6.96
N ALA A 197 -11.28 6.38 -7.10
CA ALA A 197 -10.78 7.10 -8.28
C ALA A 197 -9.27 7.32 -8.26
N GLN A 198 -8.61 7.21 -7.09
CA GLN A 198 -7.15 7.27 -7.03
C GLN A 198 -6.57 5.99 -7.64
N PRO A 199 -5.81 6.07 -8.75
CA PRO A 199 -5.11 4.93 -9.29
C PRO A 199 -4.19 4.35 -8.21
N ALA A 200 -4.10 3.02 -8.12
CA ALA A 200 -3.02 2.37 -7.38
C ALA A 200 -1.71 3.02 -7.86
N ASP A 201 -0.92 3.53 -6.91
CA ASP A 201 0.17 4.47 -7.16
C ASP A 201 1.33 3.76 -7.89
N SER A 202 1.15 3.51 -9.19
CA SER A 202 2.06 2.76 -10.07
C SER A 202 3.46 3.36 -10.13
N ILE A 203 3.56 4.64 -9.79
CA ILE A 203 4.81 5.37 -9.61
C ILE A 203 5.61 4.79 -8.44
N SER A 204 4.97 4.55 -7.29
CA SER A 204 5.61 3.97 -6.09
C SER A 204 6.16 2.55 -6.37
N ALA A 205 5.42 1.72 -7.12
CA ALA A 205 5.86 0.37 -7.50
C ALA A 205 7.13 0.39 -8.38
N THR A 206 7.23 1.36 -9.31
CA THR A 206 8.41 1.50 -10.17
C THR A 206 9.64 1.91 -9.36
N PHE A 207 9.49 2.85 -8.42
CA PHE A 207 10.58 3.25 -7.52
C PHE A 207 11.02 2.12 -6.58
N MET A 208 10.09 1.28 -6.11
CA MET A 208 10.41 0.08 -5.32
C MET A 208 11.31 -0.89 -6.09
N ILE A 209 11.04 -1.15 -7.37
CA ILE A 209 11.89 -1.99 -8.23
C ILE A 209 13.31 -1.43 -8.30
N VAL A 210 13.44 -0.14 -8.58
CA VAL A 210 14.75 0.54 -8.68
C VAL A 210 15.51 0.44 -7.36
N LEU A 211 14.80 0.62 -6.24
CA LEU A 211 15.38 0.51 -4.90
C LEU A 211 15.89 -0.91 -4.61
N VAL A 212 15.12 -1.95 -4.94
CA VAL A 212 15.56 -3.35 -4.80
C VAL A 212 16.81 -3.62 -5.64
N ILE A 213 16.88 -3.07 -6.86
CA ILE A 213 18.08 -3.17 -7.72
C ILE A 213 19.30 -2.49 -7.08
N TRP A 214 19.13 -1.29 -6.52
CA TRP A 214 20.21 -0.59 -5.83
C TRP A 214 20.69 -1.34 -4.59
N LEU A 215 19.77 -1.90 -3.79
CA LEU A 215 20.11 -2.74 -2.64
C LEU A 215 20.86 -4.00 -3.07
N MET A 216 20.41 -4.69 -4.12
CA MET A 216 21.11 -5.85 -4.68
C MET A 216 22.56 -5.51 -5.04
N PHE A 217 22.79 -4.35 -5.65
CA PHE A 217 24.13 -3.87 -5.99
C PHE A 217 24.98 -3.58 -4.75
N ILE A 218 24.46 -2.83 -3.77
CA ILE A 218 25.17 -2.48 -2.53
C ILE A 218 25.61 -3.74 -1.75
N PHE A 219 24.67 -4.65 -1.50
CA PHE A 219 24.95 -5.88 -0.76
C PHE A 219 25.88 -6.81 -1.55
N GLY A 220 25.76 -6.86 -2.88
CA GLY A 220 26.69 -7.58 -3.74
C GLY A 220 28.13 -7.05 -3.63
N VAL A 221 28.33 -5.73 -3.65
CA VAL A 221 29.65 -5.09 -3.53
C VAL A 221 30.24 -5.28 -2.13
N PHE A 222 29.44 -5.14 -1.06
CA PHE A 222 29.90 -5.38 0.31
C PHE A 222 30.35 -6.82 0.51
N SER A 223 29.58 -7.78 0.00
CA SER A 223 29.92 -9.20 0.01
C SER A 223 31.22 -9.50 -0.74
N MET A 224 31.49 -8.80 -1.85
CA MET A 224 32.71 -8.95 -2.63
C MET A 224 33.95 -8.27 -1.99
N SER A 225 33.75 -7.26 -1.14
CA SER A 225 34.83 -6.39 -0.66
C SER A 225 35.73 -7.01 0.42
N SER A 226 35.28 -8.10 1.05
CA SER A 226 35.96 -8.78 2.15
C SER A 226 36.07 -10.29 1.89
N ALA A 227 37.05 -10.95 2.50
CA ALA A 227 37.17 -12.41 2.45
C ALA A 227 35.93 -13.06 3.11
N PRO A 228 35.43 -14.19 2.58
CA PRO A 228 34.25 -14.86 3.12
C PRO A 228 34.52 -15.30 4.58
N ASN A 229 33.92 -14.57 5.52
CA ASN A 229 34.01 -14.80 6.96
C ASN A 229 32.60 -15.02 7.50
N ALA A 230 32.42 -15.96 8.43
CA ALA A 230 31.11 -16.28 9.02
C ALA A 230 30.45 -15.03 9.65
N THR A 231 31.23 -14.18 10.32
CA THR A 231 30.75 -12.92 10.92
C THR A 231 30.16 -11.97 9.87
N LEU A 232 30.80 -11.85 8.71
CA LEU A 232 30.31 -11.00 7.62
C LEU A 232 28.97 -11.51 7.09
N GLY A 233 28.83 -12.83 6.92
CA GLY A 233 27.58 -13.45 6.50
C GLY A 233 26.42 -13.17 7.45
N ILE A 234 26.66 -13.29 8.77
CA ILE A 234 25.64 -12.99 9.79
C ILE A 234 25.24 -11.52 9.75
N VAL A 235 26.21 -10.60 9.68
CA VAL A 235 25.93 -9.16 9.63
C VAL A 235 25.15 -8.79 8.36
N LEU A 236 25.55 -9.30 7.20
CA LEU A 236 24.84 -9.09 5.95
C LEU A 236 23.41 -9.63 6.02
N PHE A 237 23.22 -10.83 6.58
CA PHE A 237 21.90 -11.41 6.75
C PHE A 237 20.98 -10.53 7.61
N VAL A 238 21.47 -10.02 8.75
CA VAL A 238 20.70 -9.12 9.62
C VAL A 238 20.38 -7.79 8.90
N CYS A 239 21.33 -7.24 8.14
CA CYS A 239 21.09 -6.02 7.36
C CYS A 239 20.06 -6.23 6.24
N ILE A 240 20.12 -7.35 5.53
CA ILE A 240 19.17 -7.69 4.47
C ILE A 240 17.78 -7.89 5.07
N LEU A 241 17.68 -8.59 6.21
CA LEU A 241 16.42 -8.76 6.93
C LEU A 241 15.82 -7.41 7.36
N SER A 242 16.65 -6.51 7.90
CA SER A 242 16.22 -5.16 8.28
C SER A 242 15.75 -4.34 7.07
N ALA A 243 16.44 -4.43 5.94
CA ALA A 243 16.05 -3.73 4.72
C ALA A 243 14.73 -4.28 4.15
N SER A 244 14.56 -5.60 4.12
CA SER A 244 13.31 -6.25 3.72
C SER A 244 12.15 -5.90 4.64
N ALA A 245 12.38 -5.78 5.96
CA ALA A 245 11.36 -5.31 6.90
C ALA A 245 10.92 -3.86 6.61
N ALA A 246 11.86 -2.98 6.25
CA ALA A 246 11.52 -1.61 5.84
C ALA A 246 10.71 -1.57 4.53
N LEU A 247 11.08 -2.38 3.53
CA LEU A 247 10.32 -2.52 2.29
C LEU A 247 8.91 -3.07 2.55
N TYR A 248 8.80 -4.07 3.44
CA TYR A 248 7.53 -4.62 3.88
C TYR A 248 6.64 -3.53 4.49
N LEU A 249 7.15 -2.75 5.44
CA LEU A 249 6.39 -1.64 6.05
C LEU A 249 5.91 -0.64 5.00
N ILE A 250 6.72 -0.28 4.01
CA ILE A 250 6.31 0.64 2.95
C ILE A 250 5.17 0.06 2.11
N MET A 251 5.23 -1.23 1.76
CA MET A 251 4.15 -1.86 1.00
C MET A 251 2.88 -2.03 1.84
N GLU A 252 3.03 -2.37 3.11
CA GLU A 252 1.95 -2.52 4.08
C GLU A 252 1.19 -1.20 4.26
N LEU A 253 1.91 -0.08 4.43
CA LEU A 253 1.30 1.25 4.47
C LEU A 253 0.59 1.62 3.15
N GLY A 254 1.01 1.00 2.04
CA GLY A 254 0.44 1.23 0.71
C GLY A 254 -0.92 0.56 0.50
N LEU A 255 -1.33 -0.32 1.42
CA LEU A 255 -2.64 -0.97 1.43
C LEU A 255 -3.48 -0.39 2.58
N PRO A 256 -4.12 0.77 2.41
CA PRO A 256 -4.91 1.39 3.48
C PRO A 256 -6.09 0.51 3.94
N PHE A 257 -6.61 -0.35 3.06
CA PHE A 257 -7.79 -1.18 3.30
C PHE A 257 -7.48 -2.68 3.31
N GLY A 258 -6.20 -3.08 3.34
CA GLY A 258 -5.77 -4.48 3.42
C GLY A 258 -4.52 -4.61 4.28
N GLY A 259 -4.27 -5.80 4.84
CA GLY A 259 -3.09 -6.04 5.69
C GLY A 259 -3.30 -5.83 7.21
N LEU A 260 -2.21 -5.90 7.97
CA LEU A 260 -2.10 -5.77 9.42
C LEU A 260 -2.30 -4.33 9.91
N MET A 261 -1.91 -3.32 9.13
CA MET A 261 -2.07 -1.89 9.46
C MET A 261 -3.26 -1.24 8.76
N GLN A 262 -4.36 -1.97 8.64
CA GLN A 262 -5.56 -1.52 7.97
C GLN A 262 -6.21 -0.31 8.70
N VAL A 263 -6.79 0.62 7.95
CA VAL A 263 -7.66 1.66 8.52
C VAL A 263 -8.84 0.98 9.22
N SER A 264 -9.10 1.35 10.47
CA SER A 264 -10.18 0.75 11.27
C SER A 264 -11.55 1.06 10.66
N ASN A 265 -12.38 0.03 10.48
CA ASN A 265 -13.79 0.16 10.07
C ASN A 265 -14.74 0.44 11.26
N GLU A 266 -14.24 0.36 12.51
CA GLU A 266 -15.06 0.49 13.73
C GLU A 266 -15.82 1.81 13.81
N GLY A 267 -15.21 2.92 13.38
CA GLY A 267 -15.88 4.23 13.39
C GLY A 267 -17.13 4.23 12.52
N LEU A 268 -17.03 3.72 11.29
CA LEU A 268 -18.14 3.65 10.35
C LEU A 268 -19.21 2.64 10.81
N ARG A 269 -18.77 1.52 11.40
CA ARG A 269 -19.66 0.46 11.90
C ARG A 269 -20.44 0.88 13.14
N ASN A 270 -19.82 1.65 14.03
CA ASN A 270 -20.43 2.16 15.25
C ASN A 270 -21.17 3.49 15.05
N ALA A 271 -21.07 4.12 13.88
CA ALA A 271 -21.67 5.42 13.60
C ALA A 271 -23.19 5.47 13.85
N LEU A 272 -23.89 4.36 13.60
CA LEU A 272 -25.36 4.27 13.69
C LEU A 272 -25.87 3.21 14.68
N HIS A 273 -24.99 2.74 15.57
CA HIS A 273 -25.26 1.72 16.57
C HIS A 273 -25.68 2.30 17.92
#